data_AF-A2EAW1-F1
#
_entry.id   AF-A2EAW1-F1
#
_cell.length_a   1.000
_cell.length_b   1.000
_cell.length_c   1.000
_cell.angle_alpha   90.00
_cell.angle_beta   90.00
_cell.angle_gamma   90.00
#
_symmetry.space_group_name_H-M   'P 1'
#
loop_
_entity.id
_entity.type
_entity.pdbx_description
1 polymer ?
#
loop_
_entity_poly.entity_id
_entity_poly.type
_entity_poly.pdbx_seq_one_letter_code
_entity_poly.pdbx_strand_id
1 'polypeptide(L)'
;MILYVCVPTVCIKQVRINPHLPISSLNKLFPHSQKIYLYQGITLVPHLTFENYCISEGQNIIATDASSNNTDWSYHNYESYSDKIQIAFDDKMKLESAKMRDIQLSRLETKPTAFRKLSQLSLSKEYPVLAPVNNSSNTYSKPSAPSSIPLPAFWGQSSNNLKKARTSGPLLSPLEENDFDVSKRI
;
A
#
# COMPACT_ATOMS: atom_id res chain seq x y z
N MET A 1 -5.31 24.25 -9.67
CA MET A 1 -4.64 23.65 -8.51
C MET A 1 -4.91 22.15 -8.49
N ILE A 2 -3.87 21.33 -8.34
CA ILE A 2 -4.01 19.88 -8.15
C ILE A 2 -4.18 19.58 -6.66
N LEU A 3 -5.22 18.82 -6.32
CA LEU A 3 -5.50 18.33 -4.96
C LEU A 3 -5.67 16.82 -4.96
N TYR A 4 -5.40 16.19 -3.82
CA TYR A 4 -5.63 14.76 -3.62
C TYR A 4 -6.77 14.55 -2.65
N VAL A 5 -7.85 13.94 -3.13
CA VAL A 5 -9.03 13.62 -2.34
C VAL A 5 -8.95 12.16 -1.94
N CYS A 6 -8.90 11.90 -0.64
CA CYS A 6 -8.68 10.57 -0.08
C CYS A 6 -9.96 10.08 0.58
N VAL A 7 -10.52 8.99 0.07
CA VAL A 7 -11.62 8.29 0.73
C VAL A 7 -11.00 7.15 1.53
N PRO A 8 -11.10 7.18 2.88
CA PRO A 8 -10.58 6.12 3.71
C PRO A 8 -11.06 4.75 3.24
N THR A 9 -10.19 3.75 3.32
CA THR A 9 -10.41 2.35 2.90
C THR A 9 -10.71 2.10 1.41
N VAL A 10 -10.96 3.13 0.61
CA VAL A 10 -11.38 2.97 -0.79
C VAL A 10 -10.27 3.35 -1.76
N CYS A 11 -9.95 4.64 -1.88
CA CYS A 11 -9.03 5.13 -2.90
C CYS A 11 -8.56 6.56 -2.64
N ILE A 12 -7.46 6.90 -3.30
CA ILE A 12 -6.96 8.27 -3.42
C ILE A 12 -7.21 8.73 -4.86
N LYS A 13 -7.86 9.89 -5.04
CA LYS A 13 -8.15 10.49 -6.35
C LYS A 13 -7.45 11.84 -6.48
N GLN A 14 -6.70 12.01 -7.58
CA GLN A 14 -6.15 13.31 -7.96
C GLN A 14 -7.21 14.13 -8.69
N VAL A 15 -7.44 15.36 -8.26
CA VAL A 15 -8.48 16.25 -8.81
C VAL A 15 -7.88 17.62 -9.13
N ARG A 16 -8.19 18.14 -10.32
CA ARG A 16 -7.88 19.53 -10.68
C ARG A 16 -9.05 20.42 -10.31
N ILE A 17 -8.79 21.39 -9.44
CA ILE A 17 -9.81 22.28 -8.88
C ILE A 17 -9.38 23.74 -9.03
N ASN A 18 -10.37 24.63 -9.19
CA ASN A 18 -10.18 26.08 -9.13
C ASN A 18 -10.33 26.53 -7.65
N PRO A 19 -9.33 27.25 -7.08
CA PRO A 19 -9.32 27.61 -5.66
C PRO A 19 -10.51 28.47 -5.22
N HIS A 20 -11.10 29.25 -6.14
CA HIS A 20 -12.25 30.12 -5.85
C HIS A 20 -13.59 29.38 -5.86
N LEU A 21 -13.62 28.08 -6.21
CA LEU A 21 -14.84 27.28 -6.15
C LEU A 21 -15.17 26.89 -4.70
N PRO A 22 -16.46 26.75 -4.36
CA PRO A 22 -16.86 26.28 -3.04
C PRO A 22 -16.51 24.80 -2.87
N ILE A 23 -16.26 24.38 -1.62
CA ILE A 23 -15.96 22.99 -1.26
C ILE A 23 -17.06 22.02 -1.68
N SER A 24 -18.33 22.46 -1.69
CA SER A 24 -19.46 21.70 -2.22
C SER A 24 -19.27 21.21 -3.66
N SER A 25 -18.39 21.83 -4.44
CA SER A 25 -18.03 21.36 -5.78
C SER A 25 -17.40 19.96 -5.79
N LEU A 26 -16.75 19.54 -4.68
CA LEU A 26 -16.22 18.18 -4.53
C LEU A 26 -17.30 17.11 -4.52
N ASN A 27 -18.53 17.44 -4.16
CA ASN A 27 -19.64 16.46 -4.15
C ASN A 27 -19.93 15.91 -5.54
N LYS A 28 -19.53 16.61 -6.62
CA LYS A 28 -19.62 16.10 -8.00
C LYS A 28 -18.78 14.84 -8.22
N LEU A 29 -17.74 14.59 -7.41
CA LEU A 29 -16.93 13.38 -7.46
C LEU A 29 -17.63 12.15 -6.87
N PHE A 30 -18.67 12.36 -6.05
CA PHE A 30 -19.36 11.33 -5.29
C PHE A 30 -20.89 11.49 -5.40
N PRO A 31 -21.47 11.21 -6.58
CA PRO A 31 -22.89 11.51 -6.84
C PRO A 31 -23.88 10.75 -5.94
N HIS A 32 -23.48 9.61 -5.37
CA HIS A 32 -24.36 8.73 -4.59
C HIS A 32 -24.28 8.94 -3.07
N SER A 33 -23.39 9.81 -2.59
CA SER A 33 -23.11 9.94 -1.15
C SER A 33 -22.74 11.37 -0.78
N GLN A 34 -23.39 11.91 0.24
CA GLN A 34 -22.95 13.18 0.83
C GLN A 34 -21.70 12.95 1.66
N LYS A 35 -20.61 13.61 1.26
CA LYS A 35 -19.32 13.51 1.95
C LYS A 35 -19.08 14.72 2.85
N ILE A 36 -18.44 14.46 3.98
CA ILE A 36 -17.82 15.46 4.84
C ILE A 36 -16.35 15.52 4.43
N TYR A 37 -15.81 16.73 4.30
CA TYR A 37 -14.41 16.93 3.92
C TYR A 37 -13.61 17.42 5.12
N LEU A 38 -12.42 16.85 5.31
CA LEU A 38 -11.51 17.15 6.40
C LEU A 38 -10.17 17.60 5.82
N TYR A 39 -9.61 18.66 6.38
CA TYR A 39 -8.30 19.21 6.00
C TYR A 39 -7.59 19.67 7.28
N GLN A 40 -6.34 19.25 7.50
CA GLN A 40 -5.59 19.58 8.73
C GLN A 40 -6.37 19.32 10.04
N GLY A 41 -7.16 18.24 10.08
CA GLY A 41 -7.99 17.90 11.23
C GLY A 41 -9.23 18.77 11.43
N ILE A 42 -9.50 19.77 10.59
CA ILE A 42 -10.73 20.57 10.63
C ILE A 42 -11.74 20.12 9.59
N THR A 43 -13.02 20.17 9.96
CA THR A 43 -14.13 19.92 9.03
C THR A 43 -14.36 21.14 8.15
N LEU A 44 -14.32 20.91 6.84
CA LEU A 44 -14.52 21.93 5.82
C LEU A 44 -16.01 22.22 5.62
N VAL A 45 -16.34 23.51 5.57
CA VAL A 45 -17.71 23.99 5.45
C VAL A 45 -18.08 24.12 3.95
N PRO A 46 -19.21 23.53 3.48
CA PRO A 46 -19.48 23.39 2.04
C PRO A 46 -19.61 24.69 1.23
N HIS A 47 -19.96 25.79 1.88
CA HIS A 47 -20.18 27.10 1.23
C HIS A 47 -18.90 27.96 1.15
N LEU A 48 -17.85 27.60 1.88
CA LEU A 48 -16.57 28.28 1.82
C LEU A 48 -15.72 27.73 0.65
N THR A 49 -14.79 28.55 0.16
CA THR A 49 -13.89 28.17 -0.95
C THR A 49 -12.62 27.50 -0.46
N PHE A 50 -11.84 26.89 -1.36
CA PHE A 50 -10.54 26.32 -1.00
C PHE A 50 -9.54 27.40 -0.57
N GLU A 51 -9.63 28.58 -1.16
CA GLU A 51 -8.81 29.74 -0.81
C GLU A 51 -9.06 30.23 0.62
N ASN A 52 -10.32 30.20 1.10
CA ASN A 52 -10.66 30.55 2.49
C ASN A 52 -9.92 29.68 3.53
N TYR A 53 -9.57 28.45 3.15
CA TYR A 53 -8.84 27.50 4.00
C TYR A 53 -7.34 27.47 3.71
N CYS A 54 -6.82 28.36 2.86
CA CYS A 54 -5.43 28.41 2.42
C CYS A 54 -4.94 27.07 1.84
N ILE A 55 -5.84 26.32 1.20
CA ILE A 55 -5.49 25.03 0.60
C ILE A 55 -4.64 25.29 -0.65
N SER A 56 -3.43 24.75 -0.65
CA SER A 56 -2.41 24.92 -1.69
C SER A 56 -2.30 23.67 -2.56
N GLU A 57 -1.58 23.81 -3.67
CA GLU A 57 -1.34 22.70 -4.59
C GLU A 57 -0.58 21.54 -3.94
N GLY A 58 -0.99 20.32 -4.29
CA GLY A 58 -0.39 19.08 -3.79
C GLY A 58 -0.87 18.65 -2.41
N GLN A 59 -1.80 19.38 -1.80
CA GLN A 59 -2.34 19.04 -0.49
C GLN A 59 -3.46 17.99 -0.55
N ASN A 60 -3.65 17.33 0.59
CA ASN A 60 -4.56 16.21 0.76
C ASN A 60 -5.82 16.63 1.53
N ILE A 61 -6.98 16.27 0.99
CA ILE A 61 -8.29 16.42 1.64
C ILE A 61 -8.85 15.02 1.88
N ILE A 62 -9.33 14.74 3.08
CA ILE A 62 -9.97 13.47 3.40
C ILE A 62 -11.48 13.63 3.21
N ALA A 63 -12.11 12.69 2.50
CA ALA A 63 -13.56 12.66 2.29
C ALA A 63 -14.17 11.46 3.03
N THR A 64 -15.05 11.73 3.98
CA THR A 64 -15.73 10.73 4.81
C THR A 64 -17.24 10.76 4.56
N ASP A 65 -17.95 9.67 4.82
CA ASP A 65 -19.40 9.63 4.69
C ASP A 65 -20.08 10.36 5.84
N ALA A 66 -21.04 11.23 5.52
CA ALA A 66 -21.82 11.94 6.55
C ALA A 66 -22.61 10.99 7.47
N SER A 67 -22.98 9.81 6.96
CA SER A 67 -23.72 8.79 7.70
C SER A 67 -22.85 7.90 8.58
N SER A 68 -21.50 7.97 8.48
CA SER A 68 -20.66 7.18 9.36
C SER A 68 -20.65 7.84 10.74
N ASN A 69 -21.48 7.34 11.65
CA ASN A 69 -21.50 7.72 13.07
C ASN A 69 -20.18 7.41 13.81
N ASN A 70 -19.12 6.99 13.10
CA ASN A 70 -17.78 6.93 13.63
C ASN A 70 -17.23 8.35 13.73
N THR A 71 -17.61 9.04 14.79
CA THR A 71 -17.06 10.34 15.22
C THR A 71 -15.59 10.24 15.65
N ASP A 72 -15.02 9.03 15.68
CA ASP A 72 -13.62 8.75 16.02
C ASP A 72 -12.62 9.03 14.88
N TRP A 73 -12.92 9.99 14.00
CA TRP A 73 -11.88 10.66 13.20
C TRP A 73 -11.10 11.64 14.09
N SER A 74 -10.58 11.11 15.21
CA SER A 74 -9.69 11.83 16.10
C SER A 74 -8.50 12.35 15.29
N TYR A 75 -7.97 13.50 15.70
CA TYR A 75 -6.79 14.14 15.12
C TYR A 75 -5.64 13.13 14.88
N HIS A 76 -5.50 12.12 15.75
CA HIS A 76 -4.49 11.06 15.63
C HIS A 76 -4.61 10.21 14.36
N ASN A 77 -5.82 10.05 13.83
CA ASN A 77 -6.01 9.32 12.58
C ASN A 77 -5.60 10.17 11.37
N TYR A 78 -5.78 11.51 11.42
CA TYR A 78 -5.43 12.40 10.30
C TYR A 78 -3.95 12.32 9.94
N GLU A 79 -3.05 12.46 10.91
CA GLU A 79 -1.60 12.39 10.67
C GLU A 79 -1.20 11.04 10.07
N SER A 80 -1.71 9.94 10.64
CA SER A 80 -1.45 8.59 10.11
C SER A 80 -1.94 8.42 8.67
N TYR A 81 -3.07 9.05 8.29
CA TYR A 81 -3.55 9.02 6.91
C TYR A 81 -2.72 9.91 5.99
N SER A 82 -2.38 11.12 6.43
CA SER A 82 -1.53 12.05 5.65
C SER A 82 -0.21 11.38 5.28
N ASP A 83 0.45 10.73 6.23
CA ASP A 83 1.71 10.02 5.99
C ASP A 83 1.53 8.87 5.00
N LYS A 84 0.45 8.08 5.14
CA LYS A 84 0.13 7.01 4.19
C LYS A 84 -0.11 7.54 2.78
N ILE A 85 -0.75 8.70 2.66
CA ILE A 85 -1.01 9.34 1.38
C ILE A 85 0.31 9.82 0.75
N GLN A 86 1.19 10.45 1.54
CA GLN A 86 2.51 10.87 1.07
C GLN A 86 3.35 9.68 0.58
N ILE A 87 3.39 8.59 1.35
CA ILE A 87 4.04 7.34 0.95
C ILE A 87 3.41 6.78 -0.34
N ALA A 88 2.10 6.92 -0.52
CA ALA A 88 1.41 6.46 -1.72
C ALA A 88 1.67 7.33 -2.97
N PHE A 89 2.33 8.48 -2.85
CA PHE A 89 2.68 9.33 -3.98
C PHE A 89 4.17 9.35 -4.29
N ASP A 90 5.05 9.35 -3.29
CA ASP A 90 6.49 9.33 -3.52
C ASP A 90 6.98 7.91 -3.83
N ASP A 91 7.40 7.67 -5.08
CA ASP A 91 7.89 6.36 -5.53
C ASP A 91 9.11 5.86 -4.75
N LYS A 92 9.96 6.76 -4.24
CA LYS A 92 11.07 6.37 -3.38
C LYS A 92 10.57 5.87 -2.03
N MET A 93 9.62 6.59 -1.42
CA MET A 93 8.97 6.14 -0.18
C MET A 93 8.17 4.86 -0.37
N LYS A 94 7.53 4.64 -1.53
CA LYS A 94 6.85 3.37 -1.84
C LYS A 94 7.81 2.20 -1.79
N LEU A 95 8.97 2.32 -2.44
CA LEU A 95 9.95 1.25 -2.47
C LEU A 95 10.50 0.96 -1.07
N GLU A 96 10.88 2.00 -0.32
CA GLU A 96 11.39 1.83 1.04
C GLU A 96 10.32 1.27 1.99
N SER A 97 9.06 1.70 1.88
CA SER A 97 7.96 1.15 2.67
C SER A 97 7.63 -0.30 2.32
N ALA A 98 7.75 -0.71 1.05
CA ALA A 98 7.62 -2.10 0.63
C ALA A 98 8.76 -2.95 1.21
N LYS A 99 10.00 -2.50 1.08
CA LYS A 99 11.18 -3.15 1.66
C LYS A 99 11.08 -3.31 3.18
N MET A 100 10.59 -2.29 3.88
CA MET A 100 10.35 -2.36 5.33
C MET A 100 9.29 -3.40 5.69
N ARG A 101 8.22 -3.52 4.90
CA ARG A 101 7.21 -4.59 5.07
C ARG A 101 7.83 -5.97 4.86
N ASP A 102 8.63 -6.15 3.82
CA ASP A 102 9.28 -7.43 3.53
C ASP A 102 10.24 -7.85 4.66
N ILE A 103 11.03 -6.91 5.20
CA ILE A 103 11.89 -7.16 6.35
C ILE A 103 11.07 -7.55 7.59
N GLN A 104 9.94 -6.87 7.84
CA GLN A 104 9.05 -7.20 8.95
C GLN A 104 8.43 -8.59 8.79
N LEU A 105 7.99 -8.95 7.58
CA LEU A 105 7.44 -10.27 7.27
C LEU A 105 8.50 -11.36 7.44
N SER A 106 9.70 -11.16 6.91
CA SER A 106 10.83 -12.08 7.10
C SER A 106 11.15 -12.30 8.59
N ARG A 107 11.12 -11.23 9.41
CA ARG A 107 11.29 -11.33 10.87
C ARG A 107 10.15 -12.09 11.55
N LEU A 108 8.93 -12.04 11.03
CA LEU A 108 7.79 -12.78 11.56
C LEU A 108 7.83 -14.26 11.19
N GLU A 109 8.31 -14.59 9.99
CA GLU A 109 8.47 -15.98 9.53
C GLU A 109 9.46 -16.77 10.39
N THR A 110 10.50 -16.12 10.91
CA THR A 110 11.44 -16.75 11.86
C THR A 110 10.82 -17.05 13.24
N LYS A 111 9.62 -16.54 13.53
CA LYS A 111 8.94 -16.67 14.83
C LYS A 111 7.63 -17.47 14.70
N PRO A 112 7.69 -18.82 14.73
CA PRO A 112 6.55 -19.68 14.44
C PRO A 112 5.34 -19.46 15.38
N THR A 113 5.59 -19.09 16.64
CA THR A 113 4.52 -18.82 17.62
C THR A 113 3.78 -17.51 17.34
N ALA A 114 4.50 -16.46 16.93
CA ALA A 114 3.91 -15.17 16.56
C ALA A 114 3.12 -15.30 15.25
N PHE A 115 3.69 -16.00 14.27
CA PHE A 115 3.03 -16.28 13.00
C PHE A 115 1.70 -17.02 13.20
N ARG A 116 1.69 -18.08 14.02
CA ARG A 116 0.46 -18.85 14.31
C ARG A 116 -0.64 -18.02 14.97
N LYS A 117 -0.28 -17.07 15.85
CA LYS A 117 -1.24 -16.14 16.47
C LYS A 117 -1.84 -15.18 15.43
N LEU A 118 -1.01 -14.64 14.53
CA LEU A 118 -1.47 -13.74 13.47
C LEU A 118 -2.36 -14.44 12.43
N SER A 119 -2.01 -15.68 12.06
CA SER A 119 -2.82 -16.46 11.13
C SER A 119 -4.20 -16.78 11.72
N GLN A 120 -4.27 -17.08 13.03
CA GLN A 120 -5.54 -17.32 13.73
C GLN A 120 -6.43 -16.07 13.75
N LEU A 121 -5.87 -14.89 14.01
CA LEU A 121 -6.62 -13.63 13.97
C LEU A 121 -7.16 -13.31 12.57
N SER A 122 -6.41 -13.69 11.54
CA SER A 122 -6.82 -13.51 10.15
C SER A 122 -7.96 -14.46 9.77
N LEU A 123 -7.95 -15.70 10.27
CA LEU A 123 -9.03 -16.67 10.11
C LEU A 123 -10.31 -16.30 10.88
N SER A 124 -10.17 -15.62 12.03
CA SER A 124 -11.32 -15.21 12.85
C SER A 124 -12.02 -13.94 12.36
N LYS A 125 -11.40 -13.16 11.46
CA LYS A 125 -12.13 -12.14 10.73
C LYS A 125 -13.03 -12.86 9.75
N GLU A 126 -14.33 -12.85 10.02
CA GLU A 126 -15.36 -13.19 9.05
C GLU A 126 -15.19 -12.29 7.84
N TYR A 127 -14.37 -12.71 6.88
CA TYR A 127 -14.55 -12.26 5.52
C TYR A 127 -15.97 -12.70 5.14
N PRO A 128 -16.73 -11.88 4.40
CA PRO A 128 -17.94 -12.38 3.77
C PRO A 128 -17.52 -13.64 3.02
N VAL A 129 -17.92 -14.80 3.55
CA VAL A 129 -17.74 -16.08 2.89
C VAL A 129 -18.36 -15.82 1.54
N LEU A 130 -17.53 -15.78 0.49
CA LEU A 130 -18.04 -15.87 -0.87
C LEU A 130 -18.89 -17.13 -0.80
N ALA A 131 -20.22 -16.94 -0.76
CA ALA A 131 -21.15 -18.02 -0.58
C ALA A 131 -20.67 -19.12 -1.52
N PRO A 132 -20.44 -20.36 -1.03
CA PRO A 132 -19.90 -21.42 -1.85
C PRO A 132 -20.68 -21.36 -3.15
N VAL A 133 -19.98 -20.99 -4.24
CA VAL A 133 -20.60 -20.89 -5.55
C VAL A 133 -21.33 -22.20 -5.68
N ASN A 134 -22.67 -22.15 -5.69
CA ASN A 134 -23.48 -23.34 -5.78
C ASN A 134 -22.90 -24.06 -6.98
N ASN A 135 -22.18 -25.15 -6.69
CA ASN A 135 -21.51 -25.94 -7.68
C ASN A 135 -22.66 -26.45 -8.54
N SER A 136 -22.91 -25.74 -9.65
CA SER A 136 -23.47 -26.37 -10.82
C SER A 136 -22.71 -27.67 -10.96
N SER A 137 -23.46 -28.77 -10.93
CA SER A 137 -22.99 -30.15 -10.91
C SER A 137 -21.76 -30.31 -11.80
N ASN A 138 -20.57 -30.12 -11.23
CA ASN A 138 -19.32 -30.46 -11.88
C ASN A 138 -19.30 -31.97 -11.80
N THR A 139 -19.88 -32.57 -12.83
CA THR A 139 -19.62 -33.95 -13.23
C THR A 139 -18.13 -33.98 -13.58
N TYR A 140 -17.28 -34.07 -12.57
CA TYR A 140 -15.88 -34.34 -12.75
C TYR A 140 -15.81 -35.71 -13.43
N SER A 141 -15.50 -35.72 -14.72
CA SER A 141 -15.16 -36.95 -15.42
C SER A 141 -14.04 -37.62 -14.63
N LYS A 142 -14.21 -38.92 -14.33
CA LYS A 142 -13.22 -39.74 -13.64
C LYS A 142 -11.84 -39.42 -14.24
N PRO A 143 -10.85 -39.02 -13.43
CA PRO A 143 -9.54 -38.64 -13.95
C PRO A 143 -8.99 -39.80 -14.78
N SER A 144 -8.53 -39.49 -16.00
CA SER A 144 -7.85 -40.47 -16.84
C SER A 144 -6.60 -40.97 -16.11
N ALA A 145 -6.16 -42.18 -16.46
CA ALA A 145 -4.90 -42.71 -15.96
C ALA A 145 -3.77 -41.67 -16.18
N PRO A 146 -2.82 -41.55 -15.24
CA PRO A 146 -1.72 -40.61 -15.36
C PRO A 146 -0.99 -40.86 -16.68
N SER A 147 -0.70 -39.78 -17.41
CA SER A 147 0.06 -39.87 -18.66
C SER A 147 1.44 -40.45 -18.37
N SER A 148 1.78 -41.53 -19.08
CA SER A 148 3.13 -42.11 -19.09
C SER A 148 4.09 -41.38 -20.03
N ILE A 149 3.62 -40.31 -20.68
CA ILE A 149 4.44 -39.49 -21.58
C ILE A 149 5.46 -38.74 -20.71
N PRO A 150 6.77 -38.89 -20.98
CA PRO A 150 7.79 -38.14 -20.26
C PRO A 150 7.55 -36.65 -20.46
N LEU A 151 7.64 -35.89 -19.38
CA LEU A 151 7.53 -34.43 -19.45
C LEU A 151 8.57 -33.89 -20.44
N PRO A 152 8.22 -32.88 -21.26
CA PRO A 152 9.20 -32.21 -22.11
C PRO A 152 10.37 -31.77 -21.23
N ALA A 153 11.59 -32.22 -21.57
CA ALA A 153 12.79 -31.85 -20.85
C ALA A 153 13.07 -30.35 -21.06
N PHE A 154 12.47 -29.52 -20.22
CA PHE A 154 12.61 -28.06 -20.28
C PHE A 154 14.02 -27.58 -19.93
N TRP A 155 14.81 -28.46 -19.32
CA TRP A 155 16.22 -28.26 -19.06
C TRP A 155 16.96 -29.21 -19.97
N GLY A 156 17.16 -28.76 -21.22
CA GLY A 156 18.08 -29.42 -22.13
C GLY A 156 19.36 -29.74 -21.37
N GLN A 157 19.79 -31.00 -21.46
CA GLN A 157 21.13 -31.41 -21.08
C GLN A 157 22.08 -30.63 -21.99
N SER A 158 22.37 -29.38 -21.64
CA SER A 158 23.43 -28.60 -22.22
C SER A 158 24.69 -29.31 -21.76
N SER A 159 25.14 -30.23 -22.60
CA SER A 159 26.38 -30.96 -22.42
C SER A 159 27.47 -29.96 -22.08
N ASN A 160 27.90 -30.04 -20.82
CA ASN A 160 29.01 -29.35 -20.19
C ASN A 160 30.06 -28.88 -21.18
N ASN A 161 30.03 -27.59 -21.53
CA ASN A 161 31.15 -26.87 -22.12
C ASN A 161 31.34 -25.50 -21.44
N LEU A 162 31.09 -25.44 -20.13
CA LEU A 162 31.59 -24.34 -19.30
C LEU A 162 33.09 -24.54 -19.08
N LYS A 163 33.88 -24.14 -20.09
CA LYS A 163 35.29 -23.82 -19.91
C LYS A 163 35.37 -22.76 -18.82
N LYS A 164 35.96 -23.13 -17.68
CA LYS A 164 36.32 -22.22 -16.58
C LYS A 164 37.11 -21.04 -17.14
N ALA A 165 36.43 -19.91 -17.39
CA ALA A 165 37.09 -18.62 -17.48
C ALA A 165 37.37 -18.20 -16.03
N ARG A 166 38.61 -18.46 -15.58
CA ARG A 166 39.17 -17.86 -14.36
C ARG A 166 39.41 -16.38 -14.68
N THR A 167 38.39 -15.54 -14.53
CA THR A 167 38.58 -14.10 -14.44
C THR A 167 38.93 -13.80 -12.99
N SER A 168 40.19 -13.45 -12.75
CA SER A 168 40.68 -12.80 -11.55
C SER A 168 39.81 -11.58 -11.25
N GLY A 169 38.94 -11.70 -10.25
CA GLY A 169 38.23 -10.56 -9.70
C GLY A 169 39.20 -9.62 -8.98
N PRO A 170 38.94 -8.31 -8.98
CA PRO A 170 39.82 -7.33 -8.38
C PRO A 170 39.82 -7.47 -6.86
N LEU A 171 41.01 -7.38 -6.28
CA LEU A 171 41.26 -7.28 -4.84
C LEU A 171 40.40 -6.13 -4.27
N LEU A 172 39.45 -6.44 -3.40
CA LEU A 172 38.81 -5.46 -2.54
C LEU A 172 39.89 -4.94 -1.58
N SER A 173 40.30 -3.70 -1.76
CA SER A 173 41.11 -2.97 -0.79
C SER A 173 40.29 -2.79 0.50
N PRO A 174 40.91 -2.94 1.68
CA PRO A 174 40.25 -2.68 2.96
C PRO A 174 39.71 -1.26 3.02
N LEU A 175 38.46 -1.12 3.46
CA LEU A 175 37.87 0.16 3.82
C LEU A 175 38.66 0.74 5.00
N GLU A 176 39.27 1.90 4.81
CA GLU A 176 39.82 2.69 5.90
C GLU A 176 38.69 3.12 6.84
N GLU A 177 38.81 2.73 8.10
CA GLU A 177 38.00 3.21 9.21
C GLU A 177 38.31 4.71 9.39
N ASN A 178 37.40 5.57 8.93
CA ASN A 178 37.42 6.96 9.33
C ASN A 178 36.79 7.07 10.72
N ASP A 179 37.65 7.28 11.72
CA ASP A 179 37.30 7.72 13.07
C ASP A 179 36.46 8.99 13.00
N PHE A 180 35.16 8.86 13.31
CA PHE A 180 34.27 9.99 13.49
C PHE A 180 34.47 10.53 14.91
N ASP A 181 35.23 11.63 15.01
CA ASP A 181 35.44 12.38 16.25
C ASP A 181 34.14 13.09 16.67
N VAL A 182 33.46 12.52 17.67
CA VAL A 182 32.28 13.10 18.33
C VAL A 182 32.74 14.05 19.43
N SER A 183 33.43 15.13 19.04
CA SER A 183 33.84 16.19 19.95
C SER A 183 33.52 17.56 19.36
N LYS A 184 32.23 17.91 19.31
CA LYS A 184 31.75 19.31 19.35
C LYS A 184 30.26 19.36 19.69
N ARG A 185 30.00 19.37 21.01
CA ARG A 185 28.90 20.12 21.61
C ARG A 185 29.33 21.59 21.68
N ILE A 186 28.53 22.51 21.14
CA ILE A 186 28.00 23.72 21.83
C ILE A 186 26.62 23.97 21.25
#